data_AF-A0A0W0ZZ38-F1
#
_entry.id   AF-A0A0W0ZZ38-F1
#
_cell.length_a   1.000
_cell.length_b   1.000
_cell.length_c   1.000
_cell.angle_alpha   90.00
_cell.angle_beta   90.00
_cell.angle_gamma   90.00
#
_symmetry.space_group_name_H-M   'P 1'
#
loop_
_entity.id
_entity.type
_entity.pdbx_description
1 polymer ?
#
loop_
_entity_poly.entity_id
_entity_poly.type
_entity_poly.pdbx_seq_one_letter_code
_entity_poly.pdbx_strand_id
1 'polypeptide(L)'
;MPTLNKLKPELKDALGKINDLVSRYDALYVKSQSESLRDNQDATQYVDDVIKRYNVIKKTSPGSSTLQDKKESFLPLLRAHAAEVCILAFSKPGDLASRLKALDFEPSKIEEITKGLEQPGNDDDLLSIIVSSVVTSETLLTCSDSHHHGHPHGHW
;
A
#
# COMPACT_ATOMS: atom_id res chain seq x y z
N MET A 1 4.87 -18.65 -0.01
CA MET A 1 5.50 -17.40 0.48
C MET A 1 5.10 -16.25 -0.42
N PRO A 2 4.40 -15.24 0.11
CA PRO A 2 4.07 -14.05 -0.64
C PRO A 2 5.36 -13.30 -0.98
N THR A 3 5.47 -12.90 -2.24
CA THR A 3 6.65 -12.19 -2.76
C THR A 3 6.27 -10.78 -3.17
N LEU A 4 7.22 -9.86 -3.10
CA LEU A 4 7.01 -8.50 -3.55
C LEU A 4 6.84 -8.45 -5.07
N ASN A 5 6.08 -7.47 -5.55
CA ASN A 5 5.92 -7.22 -6.98
C ASN A 5 7.01 -6.28 -7.52
N LYS A 6 7.30 -6.33 -8.83
CA LYS A 6 8.21 -5.33 -9.43
C LYS A 6 7.59 -3.93 -9.40
N LEU A 7 8.40 -2.92 -9.10
CA LEU A 7 7.94 -1.53 -9.10
C LEU A 7 7.51 -1.08 -10.51
N LYS A 8 6.31 -0.54 -10.60
CA LYS A 8 5.83 0.18 -11.79
C LYS A 8 6.55 1.53 -11.96
N PRO A 9 6.66 2.07 -13.19
CA PRO A 9 7.31 3.35 -13.43
C PRO A 9 6.73 4.52 -12.63
N GLU A 10 5.40 4.61 -12.51
CA GLU A 10 4.75 5.69 -11.74
C GLU A 10 5.17 5.67 -10.27
N LEU A 11 5.25 4.47 -9.68
CA LEU A 11 5.66 4.29 -8.30
C LEU A 11 7.14 4.62 -8.09
N LYS A 12 8.01 4.31 -9.05
CA LYS A 12 9.43 4.74 -9.01
C LYS A 12 9.54 6.27 -8.98
N ASP A 13 8.72 6.98 -9.76
CA ASP A 13 8.69 8.45 -9.74
C ASP A 13 8.15 8.98 -8.41
N ALA A 14 7.12 8.35 -7.84
CA ALA A 14 6.53 8.72 -6.55
C ALA A 14 7.51 8.54 -5.37
N LEU A 15 8.22 7.40 -5.34
CA LEU A 15 9.29 7.13 -4.36
C LEU A 15 10.40 8.18 -4.46
N GLY A 16 10.67 8.64 -5.68
CA GLY A 16 11.67 9.66 -5.96
C GLY A 16 13.10 9.14 -5.78
N LYS A 17 14.06 10.06 -5.85
CA LYS A 17 15.50 9.75 -5.80
C LYS A 17 16.13 9.93 -4.42
N ILE A 18 15.39 10.52 -3.49
CA ILE A 18 15.90 10.85 -2.15
C ILE A 18 15.84 9.57 -1.30
N ASN A 19 16.94 9.24 -0.61
CA ASN A 19 17.10 8.06 0.26
C ASN A 19 17.11 6.69 -0.45
N ASP A 20 17.30 6.67 -1.77
CA ASP A 20 17.52 5.45 -2.56
C ASP A 20 16.44 4.36 -2.37
N LEU A 21 15.19 4.78 -2.21
CA LEU A 21 14.06 3.88 -1.94
C LEU A 21 13.85 2.86 -3.07
N VAL A 22 14.14 3.22 -4.32
CA VAL A 22 13.99 2.29 -5.45
C VAL A 22 14.97 1.12 -5.33
N SER A 23 16.26 1.38 -5.12
CA SER A 23 17.26 0.32 -5.02
C SER A 23 17.10 -0.50 -3.74
N ARG A 24 16.70 0.13 -2.62
CA ARG A 24 16.35 -0.60 -1.39
C ARG A 24 15.18 -1.54 -1.59
N TYR A 25 14.16 -1.11 -2.33
CA TYR A 25 13.05 -1.99 -2.68
C TYR A 25 13.50 -3.13 -3.59
N ASP A 26 14.31 -2.85 -4.61
CA ASP A 26 14.80 -3.89 -5.51
C ASP A 26 15.60 -4.97 -4.74
N ALA A 27 16.37 -4.58 -3.73
CA ALA A 27 17.03 -5.52 -2.82
C ALA A 27 16.03 -6.36 -2.01
N LEU A 28 14.98 -5.75 -1.46
CA LEU A 28 13.91 -6.46 -0.75
C LEU A 28 13.12 -7.38 -1.69
N TYR A 29 12.89 -6.97 -2.94
CA TYR A 29 12.23 -7.78 -3.96
C TYR A 29 13.01 -9.07 -4.21
N VAL A 30 14.32 -8.97 -4.45
CA VAL A 30 15.19 -10.14 -4.61
C VAL A 30 15.15 -11.01 -3.36
N LYS A 31 15.26 -10.39 -2.18
CA LYS A 31 15.22 -11.09 -0.90
C LYS A 31 13.92 -11.88 -0.70
N SER A 32 12.78 -11.29 -1.05
CA SER A 32 11.46 -11.92 -0.94
C SER A 32 11.29 -13.17 -1.82
N GLN A 33 12.12 -13.35 -2.86
CA GLN A 33 12.08 -14.55 -3.70
C GLN A 33 12.71 -15.77 -3.02
N SER A 34 13.59 -15.56 -2.03
CA SER A 34 14.34 -16.63 -1.36
C SER A 34 13.99 -16.79 0.12
N GLU A 35 13.47 -15.75 0.77
CA GLU A 35 13.17 -15.77 2.20
C GLU A 35 11.95 -14.90 2.56
N SER A 36 11.41 -15.12 3.76
CA SER A 36 10.32 -14.31 4.30
C SER A 36 10.82 -12.92 4.71
N LEU A 37 10.04 -11.88 4.42
CA LEU A 37 10.30 -10.53 4.89
C LEU A 37 9.73 -10.25 6.29
N ARG A 38 9.09 -11.25 6.92
CA ARG A 38 8.43 -11.08 8.22
C ARG A 38 9.46 -10.76 9.31
N ASP A 39 9.22 -9.66 10.01
CA ASP A 39 10.10 -9.02 10.98
C ASP A 39 11.51 -8.70 10.46
N ASN A 40 11.67 -8.58 9.14
CA ASN A 40 12.93 -8.18 8.53
C ASN A 40 13.17 -6.67 8.77
N GLN A 41 14.29 -6.35 9.43
CA GLN A 41 14.64 -4.98 9.78
C GLN A 41 14.78 -4.04 8.56
N ASP A 42 15.31 -4.54 7.43
CA ASP A 42 15.44 -3.74 6.20
C ASP A 42 14.06 -3.39 5.64
N ALA A 43 13.12 -4.34 5.68
CA ALA A 43 11.74 -4.17 5.23
C ALA A 43 10.97 -3.20 6.15
N THR A 44 11.10 -3.34 7.47
CA THR A 44 10.54 -2.41 8.45
C THR A 44 11.05 -0.99 8.24
N GLN A 45 12.37 -0.82 8.11
CA GLN A 45 12.97 0.49 7.90
C GLN A 45 12.56 1.08 6.54
N TYR A 46 12.43 0.24 5.52
CA TYR A 46 11.95 0.67 4.21
C TYR A 46 10.54 1.25 4.29
N VAL A 47 9.61 0.55 4.93
CA VAL A 47 8.25 1.02 5.16
C VAL A 47 8.25 2.38 5.86
N ASP A 48 9.00 2.52 6.96
CA ASP A 48 9.03 3.75 7.73
C ASP A 48 9.54 4.94 6.89
N ASP A 49 10.48 4.70 5.97
CA ASP A 49 10.99 5.74 5.08
C ASP A 49 10.02 6.08 3.94
N VAL A 50 9.25 5.11 3.42
CA VAL A 50 8.15 5.38 2.48
C VAL A 50 7.04 6.18 3.17
N ILE A 51 6.70 5.87 4.43
CA ILE A 51 5.73 6.65 5.23
C ILE A 51 6.21 8.08 5.44
N LYS A 52 7.51 8.29 5.73
CA LYS A 52 8.07 9.64 5.81
C LYS A 52 7.92 10.38 4.48
N ARG A 53 8.22 9.72 3.35
CA ARG A 53 8.08 10.30 2.01
C ARG A 53 6.63 10.69 1.72
N TYR A 54 5.68 9.80 1.99
CA TYR A 54 4.24 10.06 1.90
C TYR A 54 3.85 11.30 2.68
N ASN A 55 4.25 11.38 3.96
CA ASN A 55 3.93 12.52 4.83
C ASN A 55 4.56 13.84 4.37
N VAL A 56 5.79 13.81 3.84
CA VAL A 56 6.44 14.99 3.26
C VAL A 56 5.67 15.48 2.05
N ILE A 57 5.31 14.60 1.11
CA ILE A 57 4.52 14.95 -0.07
C ILE A 57 3.15 15.51 0.35
N LYS A 58 2.47 14.83 1.29
CA LYS A 58 1.15 15.24 1.79
C LYS A 58 1.16 16.66 2.35
N LYS A 59 2.19 17.02 3.13
CA LYS A 59 2.35 18.36 3.75
C LYS A 59 2.88 19.43 2.80
N THR A 60 3.41 19.04 1.64
CA THR A 60 3.94 20.01 0.66
C THR A 60 2.77 20.81 0.07
N SER A 61 2.92 22.13 -0.02
CA SER A 61 1.95 23.02 -0.68
C SER A 61 2.53 23.47 -2.03
N PRO A 62 2.12 22.85 -3.15
CA PRO A 62 2.71 23.13 -4.46
C PRO A 62 2.34 24.52 -4.96
N GLY A 63 3.28 25.18 -5.63
CA GLY A 63 3.07 26.53 -6.19
C GLY A 63 2.33 26.55 -7.54
N SER A 64 2.00 25.39 -8.12
CA SER A 64 1.29 25.28 -9.40
C SER A 64 0.33 24.10 -9.42
N SER A 65 -0.70 24.18 -10.26
CA SER A 65 -1.69 23.11 -10.47
C SER A 65 -1.02 21.81 -10.93
N THR A 66 -0.09 21.87 -11.88
CA THR A 66 0.64 20.67 -12.35
C THR A 66 1.37 19.93 -11.22
N LEU A 67 1.95 20.66 -10.27
CA LEU A 67 2.61 20.05 -9.12
C LEU A 67 1.61 19.54 -8.08
N GLN A 68 0.42 20.17 -7.99
CA GLN A 68 -0.69 19.66 -7.19
C GLN A 68 -1.24 18.35 -7.74
N ASP A 69 -1.51 18.26 -9.05
CA ASP A 69 -1.97 17.03 -9.70
C ASP A 69 -0.95 15.89 -9.55
N LYS A 70 0.34 16.23 -9.65
CA LYS A 70 1.43 15.26 -9.42
C LYS A 70 1.48 14.80 -7.96
N LYS A 71 1.30 15.69 -7.00
CA LYS A 71 1.19 15.35 -5.58
C LYS A 71 0.01 14.39 -5.34
N GLU A 72 -1.16 14.73 -5.88
CA GLU A 72 -2.39 13.95 -5.69
C GLU A 72 -2.31 12.56 -6.30
N SER A 73 -1.64 12.40 -7.45
CA SER A 73 -1.40 11.07 -8.03
C SER A 73 -0.38 10.23 -7.27
N PHE A 74 0.58 10.84 -6.55
CA PHE A 74 1.60 10.11 -5.77
C PHE A 74 1.12 9.56 -4.44
N LEU A 75 0.22 10.28 -3.75
CA LEU A 75 -0.27 9.86 -2.43
C LEU A 75 -0.89 8.46 -2.41
N PRO A 76 -1.86 8.10 -3.28
CA PRO A 76 -2.44 6.76 -3.29
C PRO A 76 -1.42 5.69 -3.65
N LEU A 77 -0.49 5.97 -4.58
CA LEU A 77 0.57 5.03 -4.97
C LEU A 77 1.48 4.68 -3.79
N LEU A 78 1.96 5.69 -3.06
CA LEU A 78 2.84 5.48 -1.89
C LEU A 78 2.11 4.83 -0.73
N ARG A 79 0.84 5.17 -0.53
CA ARG A 79 -0.02 4.60 0.49
C ARG A 79 -0.24 3.10 0.28
N ALA A 80 -0.72 2.72 -0.90
CA ALA A 80 -0.98 1.32 -1.24
C ALA A 80 0.31 0.49 -1.19
N HIS A 81 1.40 1.04 -1.73
CA HIS A 81 2.71 0.39 -1.72
C HIS A 81 3.25 0.13 -0.32
N ALA A 82 3.24 1.15 0.54
CA ALA A 82 3.70 0.99 1.91
C ALA A 82 2.83 -0.02 2.67
N ALA A 83 1.52 -0.04 2.43
CA ALA A 83 0.61 -1.01 3.05
C ALA A 83 0.89 -2.45 2.60
N GLU A 84 1.13 -2.70 1.31
CA GLU A 84 1.53 -4.01 0.79
C GLU A 84 2.80 -4.52 1.49
N VAL A 85 3.84 -3.68 1.55
CA VAL A 85 5.10 -4.05 2.22
C VAL A 85 4.90 -4.22 3.73
N CYS A 86 4.04 -3.41 4.37
CA CYS A 86 3.71 -3.58 5.79
C CYS A 86 3.15 -4.98 6.09
N ILE A 87 2.16 -5.44 5.30
CA ILE A 87 1.50 -6.72 5.52
C ILE A 87 2.50 -7.89 5.48
N LEU A 88 3.53 -7.75 4.65
CA LEU A 88 4.60 -8.75 4.49
C LEU A 88 5.70 -8.64 5.55
N ALA A 89 5.96 -7.42 6.03
CA ALA A 89 7.07 -7.13 6.91
C ALA A 89 6.75 -7.27 8.40
N PHE A 90 5.51 -7.05 8.84
CA PHE A 90 5.19 -7.02 10.28
C PHE A 90 4.47 -8.30 10.72
N SER A 91 4.95 -8.93 11.79
CA SER A 91 4.23 -10.05 12.41
C SER A 91 3.23 -9.64 13.48
N LYS A 92 3.40 -8.44 14.06
CA LYS A 92 2.61 -7.95 15.19
C LYS A 92 1.49 -7.02 14.70
N PRO A 93 0.21 -7.32 15.02
CA PRO A 93 -0.93 -6.49 14.63
C PRO A 93 -0.80 -5.03 15.04
N GLY A 94 -0.28 -4.74 16.24
CA GLY A 94 -0.12 -3.37 16.74
C GLY A 94 0.90 -2.53 15.97
N ASP A 95 1.99 -3.15 15.52
CA ASP A 95 3.01 -2.47 14.72
C ASP A 95 2.49 -2.16 13.31
N LEU A 96 1.79 -3.14 12.70
CA LEU A 96 1.08 -2.98 11.43
C LEU A 96 0.03 -1.86 11.52
N ALA A 97 -0.84 -1.90 12.54
CA ALA A 97 -1.88 -0.90 12.76
C ALA A 97 -1.32 0.52 12.84
N SER A 98 -0.20 0.68 13.56
CA SER A 98 0.45 1.97 13.74
C SER A 98 0.96 2.55 12.42
N ARG A 99 1.51 1.71 11.52
CA ARG A 99 1.99 2.14 10.20
C ARG A 99 0.84 2.44 9.24
N LEU A 100 -0.21 1.61 9.23
CA LEU A 100 -1.41 1.88 8.44
C LEU A 100 -2.10 3.18 8.87
N LYS A 101 -2.15 3.47 10.17
CA LYS A 101 -2.64 4.77 10.67
C LYS A 101 -1.79 5.94 10.17
N ALA A 102 -0.47 5.79 10.11
CA ALA A 102 0.44 6.81 9.60
C ALA A 102 0.32 7.05 8.07
N LEU A 103 -0.39 6.16 7.38
CA LEU A 103 -0.74 6.21 5.96
C LEU A 103 -2.20 6.67 5.72
N ASP A 104 -2.88 7.14 6.76
CA ASP A 104 -4.28 7.59 6.72
C ASP A 104 -5.27 6.50 6.30
N PHE A 105 -5.03 5.25 6.72
CA PHE A 105 -6.07 4.22 6.67
C PHE A 105 -7.14 4.47 7.73
N GLU A 106 -8.39 4.26 7.34
CA GLU A 106 -9.53 4.33 8.24
C GLU A 106 -9.43 3.23 9.32
N PRO A 107 -9.82 3.51 10.58
CA PRO A 107 -9.75 2.54 11.67
C PRO A 107 -10.41 1.20 11.34
N SER A 108 -11.55 1.21 10.65
CA SER A 108 -12.26 -0.01 10.22
C SER A 108 -11.45 -0.84 9.24
N LYS A 109 -10.72 -0.21 8.32
CA LYS A 109 -9.85 -0.91 7.37
C LYS A 109 -8.58 -1.43 8.05
N ILE A 110 -8.06 -0.68 9.01
CA ILE A 110 -6.94 -1.15 9.86
C ILE A 110 -7.37 -2.41 10.60
N GLU A 111 -8.52 -2.41 11.25
CA GLU A 111 -9.06 -3.56 11.98
C GLU A 111 -9.23 -4.79 11.06
N GLU A 112 -9.82 -4.60 9.87
CA GLU A 112 -9.96 -5.66 8.87
C GLU A 112 -8.61 -6.30 8.51
N ILE A 113 -7.60 -5.48 8.23
CA ILE A 113 -6.26 -5.93 7.84
C ILE A 113 -5.55 -6.62 9.02
N THR A 114 -5.62 -6.05 10.23
CA THR A 114 -4.89 -6.57 11.40
C THR A 114 -5.51 -7.82 11.98
N LYS A 115 -6.84 -7.97 11.87
CA LYS A 115 -7.57 -9.18 12.30
C LYS A 115 -7.16 -10.40 11.48
N GLY A 116 -6.84 -10.20 10.20
CA GLY A 116 -6.27 -11.26 9.36
C GLY A 116 -4.97 -11.83 9.94
N LEU A 117 -4.14 -10.97 10.53
CA LEU A 117 -2.85 -11.33 11.13
C LEU A 117 -2.95 -12.10 12.46
N GLU A 118 -4.09 -11.99 13.17
CA GLU A 118 -4.33 -12.63 14.47
C GLU A 118 -4.78 -14.09 14.36
N GLN A 119 -5.07 -14.56 13.15
CA GLN A 119 -5.58 -15.92 12.95
C GLN A 119 -4.44 -16.95 13.11
N PRO A 120 -4.59 -17.93 14.03
CA PRO A 120 -3.59 -18.98 14.21
C PRO A 120 -3.48 -19.81 12.94
N GLY A 121 -2.26 -19.93 12.40
CA GLY A 121 -1.98 -20.61 11.14
C GLY A 121 -1.73 -19.69 9.95
N ASN A 122 -1.89 -18.37 10.11
CA ASN A 122 -1.70 -17.28 9.13
C ASN A 122 -0.99 -17.69 7.82
N ASP A 123 -1.76 -18.34 6.95
CA ASP A 123 -1.27 -18.89 5.69
C ASP A 123 -0.84 -17.76 4.76
N ASP A 124 0.22 -18.01 3.99
CA ASP A 124 0.72 -17.13 2.94
C ASP A 124 -0.39 -16.71 1.96
N ASP A 125 -1.39 -17.56 1.76
CA ASP A 125 -2.56 -17.31 0.91
C ASP A 125 -3.48 -16.23 1.51
N LEU A 126 -3.68 -16.20 2.83
CA LEU A 126 -4.48 -15.16 3.49
C LEU A 126 -3.81 -13.79 3.37
N LEU A 127 -2.47 -13.74 3.52
CA LEU A 127 -1.70 -12.51 3.30
C LEU A 127 -1.83 -12.01 1.85
N SER A 128 -1.81 -12.93 0.88
CA SER A 128 -2.00 -12.59 -0.54
C SER A 128 -3.39 -12.00 -0.83
N ILE A 129 -4.43 -12.51 -0.16
CA ILE A 129 -5.81 -12.00 -0.25
C ILE A 129 -5.91 -10.61 0.36
N ILE A 130 -5.29 -10.38 1.53
CA ILE A 130 -5.29 -9.07 2.19
C ILE A 130 -4.57 -8.03 1.33
N VAL A 131 -3.39 -8.38 0.79
CA VAL A 131 -2.66 -7.52 -0.17
C VAL A 131 -3.54 -7.19 -1.38
N SER A 132 -4.20 -8.20 -1.96
CA SER A 132 -5.10 -8.00 -3.11
C SER A 132 -6.28 -7.09 -2.76
N SER A 133 -6.89 -7.24 -1.56
CA SER A 133 -7.99 -6.41 -1.06
C SER A 133 -7.59 -4.95 -0.87
N VAL A 134 -6.39 -4.68 -0.35
CA VAL A 134 -5.86 -3.31 -0.19
C VAL A 134 -5.67 -2.65 -1.56
N VAL A 135 -5.07 -3.35 -2.51
CA VAL A 135 -4.83 -2.82 -3.87
C VAL A 135 -6.13 -2.59 -4.63
N THR A 136 -7.09 -3.52 -4.58
CA THR A 136 -8.37 -3.41 -5.31
C THR A 136 -9.33 -2.39 -4.72
N SER A 137 -9.38 -2.26 -3.39
CA SER A 137 -10.26 -1.27 -2.72
C SER A 137 -9.86 0.17 -3.05
N GLU A 138 -8.57 0.44 -3.26
CA GLU A 138 -8.09 1.79 -3.58
C GLU A 138 -8.13 2.09 -5.09
N THR A 139 -8.02 1.08 -5.97
CA THR A 139 -8.16 1.27 -7.43
C THR A 139 -9.61 1.59 -7.83
N LEU A 140 -10.60 1.09 -7.07
CA LEU A 140 -12.01 1.37 -7.32
C LEU A 140 -12.44 2.82 -6.98
N LEU A 141 -11.69 3.52 -6.12
CA LEU A 141 -11.99 4.93 -5.80
C LEU A 141 -11.56 5.90 -6.91
N THR A 142 -10.69 5.49 -7.83
CA THR A 142 -10.30 6.30 -9.00
C THR A 142 -11.10 6.00 -10.26
N CYS A 143 -11.99 5.00 -10.22
CA CYS A 143 -12.89 4.65 -11.31
C CYS A 143 -14.35 4.74 -10.86
N SER A 144 -14.79 5.92 -10.41
CA SER A 144 -16.22 6.24 -10.40
C SER A 144 -16.66 6.57 -11.84
N ASP A 145 -16.59 5.59 -12.73
CA ASP A 145 -17.27 5.62 -14.03
C ASP A 145 -18.39 4.58 -14.01
N SER A 146 -19.61 5.12 -13.93
CA SER A 146 -20.82 4.59 -14.56
C SER A 146 -21.15 3.11 -14.38
N HIS A 147 -21.64 2.72 -13.20
CA HIS A 147 -22.57 1.58 -13.13
C HIS A 147 -24.01 2.06 -13.32
N HIS A 148 -24.44 2.07 -14.59
CA HIS A 148 -25.83 2.13 -14.97
C HIS A 148 -26.59 0.96 -14.33
N HIS A 149 -27.30 1.22 -13.25
CA HIS A 149 -28.42 0.38 -12.83
C HIS A 149 -29.56 0.59 -13.83
N GLY A 150 -29.48 -0.11 -14.97
CA GLY A 150 -30.62 -0.30 -15.86
C GLY A 150 -31.67 -1.13 -15.13
N HIS A 151 -32.67 -0.47 -14.56
CA HIS A 151 -33.91 -1.13 -14.14
C HIS A 151 -34.63 -1.63 -15.39
N PRO A 152 -34.92 -2.94 -15.54
CA PRO A 152 -35.96 -3.35 -16.46
C PRO A 152 -37.31 -2.92 -15.89
N HIS A 153 -37.88 -1.86 -16.47
CA HIS A 153 -39.30 -1.56 -16.34
C HIS A 153 -40.08 -2.71 -16.97
N GLY A 154 -40.67 -3.57 -16.14
CA GLY A 154 -41.76 -4.44 -16.56
C GLY A 154 -42.96 -3.55 -16.92
N HIS A 155 -43.33 -3.55 -18.20
CA HIS A 155 -44.56 -2.95 -18.71
C HIS A 155 -45.43 -4.10 -19.25
N TRP A 156 -46.63 -4.21 -18.65
CA TRP A 156 -47.85 -4.90 -19.09
C TRP A 156 -47.87 -6.43 -19.06
#